data_AF-A0A7Z0MJZ7-F1
#
_entry.id   AF-A0A7Z0MJZ7-F1
#
_cell.length_a   1.000
_cell.length_b   1.000
_cell.length_c   1.000
_cell.angle_alpha   90.00
_cell.angle_beta   90.00
_cell.angle_gamma   90.00
#
_symmetry.space_group_name_H-M   'P 1'
#
loop_
_entity.id
_entity.type
_entity.pdbx_description
1 polymer ?
#
loop_
_entity_poly.entity_id
_entity_poly.type
_entity_poly.pdbx_seq_one_letter_code
_entity_poly.pdbx_strand_id
1 'polypeptide(L)'
;MISMKTSEKRSATLLAEVEADTPEYPYGLRINLDDDSLKKLGITELPEVGTTMTLQARVEVVSVSQHESDNGKHRDMSLQITDMTLEASNTKDTMYPNSNMN
;
A
#
# COMPACT_ATOMS: atom_id res chain seq x y z
N MET A 1 -11.32 3.00 -1.52
CA MET A 1 -10.03 2.65 -0.90
C MET A 1 -9.36 3.94 -0.45
N ILE A 2 -8.62 3.93 0.67
CA ILE A 2 -7.88 5.09 1.19
C ILE A 2 -6.39 4.90 0.84
N SER A 3 -5.73 5.95 0.36
CA SER A 3 -4.28 5.90 0.10
C SER A 3 -3.50 5.91 1.42
N MET A 4 -2.56 4.97 1.55
CA MET A 4 -1.63 4.90 2.68
C MET A 4 -0.29 5.61 2.40
N LYS A 5 -0.19 6.37 1.31
CA LYS A 5 1.01 7.16 1.00
C LYS A 5 1.29 8.12 2.16
N THR A 6 2.51 8.11 2.68
CA THR A 6 2.97 9.03 3.72
C THR A 6 3.07 10.42 3.10
N SER A 7 1.97 11.16 3.04
CA SER A 7 2.00 12.51 2.50
C SER A 7 2.77 13.44 3.43
N GLU A 8 3.52 14.33 2.80
CA GLU A 8 4.34 15.37 3.41
C GLU A 8 3.52 16.18 4.43
N LYS A 9 3.68 15.92 5.73
CA LYS A 9 3.40 16.93 6.75
C LYS A 9 4.46 18.03 6.60
N ARG A 10 4.33 18.83 5.53
CA ARG A 10 5.08 20.06 5.34
C ARG A 10 4.42 21.12 6.23
N SER A 11 4.73 21.08 7.52
CA SER A 11 4.52 22.25 8.36
C SER A 11 5.37 23.37 7.77
N ALA A 12 4.71 24.46 7.39
CA ALA A 12 5.30 25.64 6.77
C ALA A 12 6.24 26.37 7.74
N THR A 13 7.41 25.82 8.01
CA THR A 13 8.53 26.53 8.62
C THR A 13 9.81 25.93 8.06
N LEU A 14 10.23 26.53 6.95
CA LEU A 14 11.61 26.72 6.48
C LEU A 14 12.67 25.97 7.29
N LEU A 15 13.34 24.99 6.67
CA LEU A 15 14.80 24.84 6.65
C LEU A 15 15.20 23.60 5.82
N ALA A 16 16.01 23.86 4.80
CA ALA A 16 17.03 23.01 4.20
C ALA A 16 16.65 21.58 3.74
N GLU A 17 16.50 21.46 2.42
CA GLU A 17 17.06 20.41 1.55
C GLU A 17 17.86 19.30 2.25
N VAL A 18 17.16 18.24 2.59
CA VAL A 18 17.63 16.88 2.37
C VAL A 18 16.41 16.19 1.76
N GLU A 19 16.44 15.84 0.48
CA GLU A 19 15.57 14.77 -0.04
C GLU A 19 16.00 13.49 0.70
N ALA A 20 15.59 13.39 1.96
CA ALA A 20 15.73 12.18 2.71
C ALA A 20 14.85 11.18 1.96
N ASP A 21 15.48 10.09 1.52
CA ASP A 21 14.90 8.92 0.87
C ASP A 21 13.86 8.29 1.81
N THR A 22 12.77 9.03 2.00
CA THR A 22 11.70 8.75 2.94
C THR A 22 10.77 7.82 2.21
N PRO A 23 10.53 6.61 2.74
CA PRO A 23 9.67 5.64 2.09
C PRO A 23 8.30 6.27 1.80
N GLU A 24 7.89 6.22 0.53
CA GLU A 24 6.60 6.74 0.07
C GLU A 24 5.41 6.09 0.82
N TYR A 25 5.61 4.88 1.32
CA TYR A 25 4.64 4.09 2.05
C TYR A 25 5.20 3.66 3.42
N PRO A 26 4.35 3.54 4.45
CA PRO A 26 4.72 2.95 5.72
C PRO A 26 5.36 1.57 5.57
N TYR A 27 6.22 1.23 6.53
CA TYR A 27 6.80 -0.10 6.61
C TYR A 27 5.72 -1.18 6.77
N GLY A 28 5.95 -2.35 6.16
CA GLY A 28 5.04 -3.49 6.27
C GLY A 28 3.89 -3.53 5.25
N LEU A 29 3.80 -2.56 4.33
CA LEU A 29 2.79 -2.57 3.25
C LEU A 29 3.22 -3.34 1.99
N ARG A 30 4.48 -3.80 1.92
CA ARG A 30 4.96 -4.66 0.84
C ARG A 30 4.93 -6.12 1.29
N ILE A 31 4.25 -6.96 0.54
CA ILE A 31 4.27 -8.42 0.69
C ILE A 31 4.96 -9.05 -0.51
N ASN A 32 5.75 -10.09 -0.26
CA ASN A 32 6.40 -10.89 -1.28
C ASN A 32 5.70 -12.24 -1.34
N LEU A 33 5.17 -12.60 -2.50
CA LEU A 33 4.51 -13.88 -2.74
C LEU A 33 5.50 -14.82 -3.42
N ASP A 34 5.63 -16.04 -2.89
CA ASP A 34 6.39 -17.13 -3.51
C ASP A 34 5.52 -17.95 -4.47
N ASP A 35 6.15 -18.87 -5.20
CA ASP A 35 5.45 -19.70 -6.20
C ASP A 35 4.26 -20.47 -5.61
N ASP A 36 4.37 -20.93 -4.36
CA ASP A 36 3.31 -21.68 -3.70
C ASP A 36 2.13 -20.79 -3.28
N SER A 37 2.42 -19.56 -2.83
CA SER A 37 1.40 -18.56 -2.54
C SER A 37 0.70 -18.10 -3.82
N LEU A 38 1.44 -17.87 -4.91
CA LEU A 38 0.88 -17.52 -6.21
C LEU A 38 -0.07 -18.60 -6.73
N LYS A 39 0.33 -19.88 -6.64
CA LYS A 39 -0.54 -21.02 -7.00
C LYS A 39 -1.81 -21.08 -6.17
N LYS A 40 -1.72 -20.87 -4.84
CA LYS A 40 -2.90 -20.83 -3.95
C LYS A 40 -3.86 -19.71 -4.31
N LEU A 41 -3.33 -18.58 -4.80
CA LEU A 41 -4.11 -17.44 -5.27
C LEU A 41 -4.65 -17.61 -6.69
N GLY A 42 -4.34 -18.72 -7.36
CA GLY A 42 -4.76 -19.00 -8.73
C GLY A 42 -4.01 -18.16 -9.77
N ILE A 43 -2.88 -17.54 -9.41
CA ILE A 43 -2.05 -16.77 -10.33
C ILE A 43 -1.12 -17.76 -11.05
N THR A 44 -1.48 -18.11 -12.28
CA THR A 44 -0.66 -18.96 -13.15
C THR A 44 0.27 -18.16 -14.05
N GLU A 45 -0.10 -16.90 -14.35
CA GLU A 45 0.68 -15.97 -15.16
C GLU A 45 1.00 -14.73 -14.33
N LEU A 46 2.28 -14.34 -14.30
CA LEU A 46 2.71 -13.17 -13.56
C LEU A 46 2.25 -11.89 -14.29
N PRO A 47 1.56 -10.96 -13.60
CA PRO A 47 1.19 -9.68 -14.19
C PRO A 47 2.43 -8.84 -14.49
N GLU A 48 2.32 -7.92 -15.45
CA GLU A 48 3.41 -6.99 -15.78
C GLU A 48 3.71 -6.05 -14.61
N VAL A 49 4.98 -5.67 -14.47
CA VAL A 49 5.42 -4.70 -13.45
C VAL A 49 4.64 -3.39 -13.62
N GLY A 50 4.07 -2.89 -12.54
CA GLY A 50 3.26 -1.67 -12.54
C GLY A 50 1.75 -1.92 -12.73
N THR A 51 1.32 -3.18 -12.92
CA THR A 51 -0.11 -3.52 -12.94
C THR A 51 -0.75 -3.27 -11.59
N THR A 52 -1.84 -2.51 -11.59
CA THR A 52 -2.67 -2.29 -10.40
C THR A 52 -3.63 -3.45 -10.20
N MET A 53 -3.67 -3.99 -8.99
CA MET A 53 -4.60 -5.04 -8.57
C MET A 53 -5.29 -4.65 -7.27
N THR A 54 -6.46 -5.23 -7.02
CA THR A 54 -7.17 -5.09 -5.75
C THR A 54 -6.90 -6.30 -4.89
N LEU A 55 -6.32 -6.08 -3.71
CA LEU A 55 -6.13 -7.10 -2.68
C LEU A 55 -7.28 -7.05 -1.68
N GLN A 56 -8.01 -8.15 -1.55
CA GLN A 56 -8.96 -8.38 -0.47
C GLN A 56 -8.36 -9.40 0.49
N ALA A 57 -8.32 -9.09 1.79
CA ALA A 57 -7.71 -9.98 2.78
C ALA A 57 -8.50 -10.01 4.09
N ARG A 58 -8.52 -11.20 4.73
CA ARG A 58 -8.88 -11.37 6.13
C ARG A 58 -7.60 -11.27 6.96
N VAL A 59 -7.69 -10.51 8.04
CA VAL A 59 -6.57 -10.26 8.94
C VAL A 59 -6.95 -10.58 10.38
N GLU A 60 -5.97 -11.06 11.15
CA GLU A 60 -6.02 -11.22 12.59
C GLU A 60 -5.18 -10.12 13.25
N VAL A 61 -5.64 -9.58 14.38
CA VAL A 61 -4.88 -8.61 15.16
C VAL A 61 -3.87 -9.36 16.02
N VAL A 62 -2.58 -9.18 15.74
CA VAL A 62 -1.50 -9.89 16.46
C VAL A 62 -0.87 -9.08 17.57
N SER A 63 -0.95 -7.75 17.49
CA SER A 63 -0.57 -6.88 18.60
C SER A 63 -1.35 -5.58 18.57
N VAL A 64 -1.60 -5.04 19.75
CA VAL A 64 -2.12 -3.69 19.96
C VAL A 64 -1.28 -3.07 21.04
N SER A 65 -0.78 -1.88 20.78
CA SER A 65 -0.11 -1.08 21.80
C SER A 65 -0.69 0.32 21.83
N GLN A 66 -0.89 0.81 23.04
CA GLN A 66 -1.33 2.16 23.30
C GLN A 66 -0.53 2.72 24.46
N HIS A 67 0.14 3.83 24.21
CA HIS A 67 0.93 4.53 25.21
C HIS A 67 0.46 5.97 25.30
N GLU A 68 0.21 6.42 26.52
CA GLU A 68 -0.08 7.81 26.82
C GLU A 68 1.21 8.43 27.36
N SER A 69 1.72 9.43 26.67
CA SER A 69 2.87 10.23 27.08
C SER A 69 2.42 11.67 27.30
N ASP A 70 3.24 12.46 27.98
CA ASP A 70 3.00 13.90 28.15
C ASP A 70 2.86 14.63 26.81
N ASN A 71 3.41 14.05 25.73
CA ASN A 71 3.37 14.61 24.37
C ASN A 71 2.23 14.05 23.49
N GLY A 72 1.33 13.25 24.06
CA GLY A 72 0.14 12.72 23.39
C GLY A 72 -0.04 11.21 23.48
N LYS A 73 -1.15 10.74 22.92
CA LYS A 73 -1.51 9.32 22.85
C LYS A 73 -0.97 8.71 21.56
N HIS A 74 -0.12 7.71 21.70
CA HIS A 74 0.35 6.87 20.60
C HIS A 74 -0.45 5.57 20.58
N ARG A 75 -0.88 5.17 19.39
CA ARG A 75 -1.59 3.91 19.15
C ARG A 75 -0.97 3.23 17.96
N ASP A 76 -0.65 1.96 18.13
CA ASP A 76 -0.16 1.08 17.08
C ASP A 76 -0.89 -0.26 17.13
N MET A 77 -1.02 -0.88 15.97
CA MET A 77 -1.67 -2.16 15.81
C MET A 77 -0.96 -2.92 14.68
N SER A 78 -0.69 -4.20 14.93
CA SER A 78 -0.13 -5.10 13.92
C SER A 78 -1.18 -6.11 13.48
N LEU A 79 -1.25 -6.33 12.17
CA LEU A 79 -2.21 -7.22 11.53
C LEU A 79 -1.48 -8.34 10.79
N GLN A 80 -1.92 -9.57 10.97
CA GLN A 80 -1.46 -10.75 10.22
C GLN A 80 -2.50 -11.12 9.18
N ILE A 81 -2.10 -11.20 7.91
CA ILE A 81 -2.97 -11.71 6.84
C ILE A 81 -3.11 -13.24 7.01
N THR A 82 -4.35 -13.72 7.12
CA THR A 82 -4.66 -15.15 7.24
C THR A 82 -5.20 -15.73 5.94
N ASP A 83 -6.05 -14.97 5.26
CA ASP A 83 -6.67 -15.34 3.99
C ASP A 83 -6.61 -14.15 3.05
N MET A 84 -6.35 -14.38 1.77
CA MET A 84 -6.26 -13.29 0.80
C MET A 84 -6.76 -13.72 -0.59
N THR A 85 -7.25 -12.75 -1.33
CA THR A 85 -7.72 -12.86 -2.71
C THR A 85 -7.19 -11.66 -3.50
N LEU A 86 -6.68 -11.91 -4.70
CA LEU A 86 -6.24 -10.88 -5.63
C LEU A 86 -7.18 -10.81 -6.82
N GLU A 87 -7.73 -9.62 -7.08
CA GLU A 87 -8.56 -9.34 -8.22
C GLU A 87 -7.83 -8.37 -9.16
N ALA A 88 -7.68 -8.75 -10.42
CA ALA A 88 -7.13 -7.85 -11.42
C ALA A 88 -8.13 -6.72 -11.71
N SER A 89 -7.80 -5.49 -11.34
CA SER A 89 -8.56 -4.33 -11.78
C SER A 89 -8.16 -4.01 -13.22
N ASN A 90 -9.03 -4.34 -14.18
CA ASN A 90 -8.81 -4.04 -15.61
C ASN A 90 -8.99 -2.53 -15.93
N THR A 91 -8.79 -1.66 -14.95
CA THR A 91 -8.80 -0.22 -15.15
C THR A 91 -7.46 0.16 -15.76
N LYS A 92 -7.35 -0.05 -17.07
CA LYS A 92 -6.41 0.70 -17.89
C LYS A 92 -6.82 2.15 -17.72
N ASP A 93 -6.14 2.87 -16.84
CA ASP A 93 -6.25 4.32 -16.72
C ASP A 93 -5.60 4.89 -17.98
N THR A 94 -6.31 4.78 -19.11
CA THR A 94 -5.95 5.40 -20.38
C THR A 94 -6.18 6.88 -20.19
N MET A 95 -5.25 7.53 -19.50
CA MET A 95 -5.28 8.96 -19.13
C MET A 95 -5.07 9.90 -20.33
N TYR A 96 -5.30 9.40 -21.55
CA TYR A 96 -5.42 10.22 -22.74
C TYR A 96 -6.67 9.79 -23.52
N PRO A 97 -7.77 10.56 -23.48
CA PRO A 97 -8.80 10.43 -24.51
C PRO A 97 -8.14 10.74 -25.85
N ASN A 98 -8.24 9.79 -26.77
CA ASN A 98 -7.74 9.88 -28.14
C ASN A 98 -8.22 11.19 -28.78
N SER A 99 -7.36 12.21 -28.75
CA SER A 99 -7.58 13.50 -29.41
C SER A 99 -7.15 13.35 -30.85
N ASN A 100 -7.97 12.68 -31.66
CA ASN A 100 -8.13 12.88 -33.10
C ASN A 100 -9.06 11.82 -33.69
N MET A 101 -10.21 12.26 -34.21
CA MET A 101 -10.78 11.84 -35.50
C MET A 101 -12.13 12.54 -35.72
N ASN A 102 -12.09 13.78 -36.21
CA ASN A 102 -12.62 14.24 -37.52
C ASN A 102 -12.90 15.74 -37.49
#